data_AF-A0A4Q0QEM2-F1
#
_entry.id   AF-A0A4Q0QEM2-F1
#
_cell.length_a   1.000
_cell.length_b   1.000
_cell.length_c   1.000
_cell.angle_alpha   90.00
_cell.angle_beta   90.00
_cell.angle_gamma   90.00
#
_symmetry.space_group_name_H-M   'P 1'
#
loop_
_entity.id
_entity.type
_entity.pdbx_description
1 polymer ?
#
loop_
_entity_poly.entity_id
_entity_poly.type
_entity_poly.pdbx_seq_one_letter_code
_entity_poly.pdbx_strand_id
1 'polypeptide(L)'
;MGWVRVDGQSSRDNPVLQTQFEVDRTACLGERNKAALSGVTVASGGLAATMAAQDRSNAADTVGQGCMAEKGYLLVREDEADAKRAELARVAELKKQQEAAVAASVPKPKKASSTKPNS
;
A
#
# COMPACT_ATOMS: atom_id res chain seq x y z
N MET A 1 -13.27 6.80 -8.39
CA MET A 1 -12.10 5.98 -7.99
C MET A 1 -12.11 5.86 -6.47
N GLY A 2 -11.83 4.69 -5.92
CA GLY A 2 -11.86 4.42 -4.48
C GLY A 2 -10.56 3.75 -4.01
N TRP A 3 -10.18 4.02 -2.77
CA TRP A 3 -9.02 3.39 -2.12
C TRP A 3 -9.44 2.12 -1.39
N VAL A 4 -8.69 1.04 -1.59
CA VAL A 4 -8.93 -0.26 -0.96
C VAL A 4 -7.66 -0.74 -0.28
N ARG A 5 -7.77 -1.25 0.95
CA ARG A 5 -6.61 -1.82 1.65
C ARG A 5 -6.24 -3.20 1.10
N VAL A 6 -4.94 -3.42 0.90
CA VAL A 6 -4.41 -4.70 0.38
C VAL A 6 -4.39 -5.83 1.42
N ASP A 7 -4.53 -5.49 2.70
CA ASP A 7 -4.63 -6.44 3.81
C ASP A 7 -6.03 -7.08 3.92
N GLY A 8 -6.97 -6.69 3.05
CA GLY A 8 -8.34 -7.18 3.04
C GLY A 8 -9.22 -6.61 4.16
N GLN A 9 -8.69 -5.70 4.99
CA GLN A 9 -9.48 -5.05 6.03
C GLN A 9 -10.30 -3.90 5.45
N SER A 10 -11.53 -3.75 5.93
CA SER A 10 -12.46 -2.72 5.50
C SER A 10 -12.54 -1.62 6.56
N SER A 11 -12.40 -0.36 6.15
CA SER A 11 -12.67 0.79 7.01
C SER A 11 -14.16 0.91 7.40
N ARG A 12 -15.07 0.26 6.66
CA ARG A 12 -16.52 0.31 6.95
C ARG A 12 -16.88 -0.32 8.29
N ASP A 13 -16.11 -1.31 8.72
CA ASP A 13 -16.39 -2.11 9.91
C ASP A 13 -15.44 -1.77 11.07
N ASN A 14 -14.54 -0.79 10.88
CA ASN A 14 -13.55 -0.39 11.89
C ASN A 14 -13.22 1.11 11.81
N PRO A 15 -13.67 1.93 12.79
CA PRO A 15 -13.42 3.37 12.79
C PRO A 15 -11.93 3.72 12.92
N VAL A 16 -11.12 2.86 13.54
CA VAL A 16 -9.66 3.08 13.63
C VAL A 16 -9.02 3.02 12.24
N LEU A 17 -9.46 2.10 11.37
CA LEU A 17 -8.95 2.00 10.01
C LEU A 17 -9.43 3.17 9.13
N GLN A 18 -10.57 3.76 9.46
CA GLN A 18 -11.03 4.99 8.80
C GLN A 18 -10.16 6.19 9.17
N THR A 19 -9.85 6.38 10.46
CA THR A 19 -8.92 7.43 10.90
C THR A 19 -7.52 7.23 10.33
N GLN A 20 -7.02 5.98 10.32
CA GLN A 20 -5.72 5.65 9.70
C GLN A 20 -5.69 6.03 8.21
N PHE A 21 -6.76 5.71 7.47
CA PHE A 21 -6.86 6.10 6.06
C PHE A 21 -6.83 7.62 5.86
N GLU A 22 -7.51 8.39 6.70
CA GLU A 22 -7.48 9.87 6.62
C GLU A 22 -6.09 10.44 6.91
N VAL A 23 -5.38 9.88 7.89
CA VAL A 23 -4.00 10.24 8.22
C VAL A 23 -3.06 9.92 7.05
N ASP A 24 -3.12 8.69 6.54
CA ASP A 24 -2.28 8.25 5.41
C ASP A 24 -2.56 9.08 4.15
N ARG A 25 -3.83 9.35 3.85
CA ARG A 25 -4.24 10.19 2.73
C ARG A 25 -3.68 11.60 2.88
N THR A 26 -3.74 12.18 4.07
CA THR A 26 -3.21 13.52 4.33
C THR A 26 -1.70 13.57 4.13
N ALA A 27 -0.98 12.57 4.64
CA ALA A 27 0.46 12.46 4.45
C ALA A 27 0.82 12.35 2.95
N CYS A 28 0.13 11.49 2.21
CA CYS A 28 0.40 11.30 0.78
C CYS A 28 -0.03 12.47 -0.10
N LEU A 29 -1.07 13.22 0.28
CA LEU A 29 -1.41 14.49 -0.35
C LEU A 29 -0.29 15.53 -0.19
N GLY A 30 0.41 15.52 0.95
CA GLY A 30 1.60 16.34 1.18
C GLY A 30 2.71 16.06 0.16
N GLU A 31 3.07 14.78 -0.04
CA GLU A 31 4.10 14.40 -1.02
C GLU A 31 3.68 14.71 -2.46
N ARG A 32 2.40 14.54 -2.80
CA ARG A 32 1.87 14.98 -4.10
C ARG A 32 2.07 16.48 -4.31
N ASN A 33 1.69 17.30 -3.34
CA ASN A 33 1.80 18.76 -3.44
C ASN A 33 3.26 19.19 -3.57
N LYS A 34 4.16 18.55 -2.83
CA LYS A 34 5.60 18.75 -2.95
C LYS A 34 6.12 18.39 -4.34
N ALA A 35 5.68 17.27 -4.92
CA ALA A 35 6.03 16.89 -6.29
C ALA A 35 5.51 17.90 -7.33
N ALA A 36 4.28 18.41 -7.15
CA ALA A 36 3.70 19.41 -8.04
C ALA A 36 4.47 20.74 -8.04
N LEU A 37 5.04 21.13 -6.90
CA LEU A 37 5.81 22.37 -6.72
C LEU A 37 7.28 22.26 -7.16
N SER A 38 7.80 21.04 -7.34
CA SER A 38 9.21 20.79 -7.70
C SER A 38 9.55 21.14 -9.16
N GLY A 39 8.55 21.41 -10.01
CA GLY A 39 8.76 21.73 -11.42
C GLY A 39 9.14 23.20 -11.66
N VAL A 40 10.41 23.47 -11.97
CA VAL A 40 10.84 24.77 -12.51
C VAL A 40 10.11 25.02 -13.83
N THR A 41 9.30 26.08 -13.89
CA THR A 41 8.56 26.45 -15.10
C THR A 41 9.42 27.30 -16.02
N VAL A 42 10.17 26.65 -16.92
CA VAL A 42 10.89 27.31 -18.03
C VAL A 42 9.99 27.39 -19.29
N ALA A 43 8.67 27.54 -19.11
CA ALA A 43 7.73 27.68 -20.22
C ALA A 43 6.88 28.93 -19.96
N SER A 44 7.34 30.06 -20.48
CA SER A 44 6.69 31.36 -20.39
C SER A 44 5.48 31.42 -21.34
N GLY A 45 4.33 30.94 -20.86
CA GLY A 45 3.01 31.17 -21.47
C GLY A 45 2.70 30.37 -22.75
N GLY A 46 1.40 30.21 -23.04
CA GLY A 46 0.88 29.52 -24.23
C GLY A 46 0.50 28.05 -24.03
N LEU A 47 0.04 27.38 -25.10
CA LEU A 47 -0.42 25.98 -25.08
C LEU A 47 0.64 25.01 -24.52
N ALA A 48 1.92 25.22 -24.87
CA ALA A 48 3.01 24.40 -24.35
C ALA A 48 3.16 24.50 -22.82
N ALA A 49 2.95 25.69 -22.24
CA ALA A 49 2.96 25.87 -20.79
C ALA A 49 1.76 25.19 -20.11
N THR A 50 0.59 25.18 -20.76
CA THR A 50 -0.59 24.46 -20.25
C THR A 50 -0.42 22.94 -20.30
N MET A 51 0.20 22.40 -21.35
CA MET A 51 0.53 20.97 -21.45
C MET A 51 1.55 20.56 -20.38
N ALA A 52 2.63 21.33 -20.22
CA ALA A 52 3.63 21.08 -19.20
C ALA A 52 3.09 21.23 -17.76
N ALA A 53 2.02 21.98 -17.55
CA ALA A 53 1.32 22.04 -16.27
C ALA A 53 0.51 20.76 -16.03
N GLN A 54 -0.21 20.28 -17.05
CA GLN A 54 -0.99 19.05 -16.97
C GLN A 54 -0.11 17.82 -16.71
N ASP A 55 1.04 17.70 -17.40
CA ASP A 55 1.97 16.59 -17.18
C ASP A 55 2.53 16.58 -15.76
N ARG A 56 2.78 17.75 -15.17
CA ARG A 56 3.20 17.86 -13.76
C ARG A 56 2.08 17.45 -12.80
N SER A 57 0.84 17.80 -13.09
CA SER A 57 -0.31 17.33 -12.29
C SER A 57 -0.42 15.79 -12.34
N ASN A 58 -0.31 15.18 -13.52
CA ASN A 58 -0.34 13.73 -13.68
C ASN A 58 0.83 13.04 -12.95
N ALA A 59 2.04 13.60 -13.04
CA ALA A 59 3.21 13.08 -12.34
C ALA A 59 3.04 13.19 -10.81
N ALA A 60 2.52 14.31 -10.33
CA ALA A 60 2.21 14.49 -8.92
C ALA A 60 1.16 13.48 -8.43
N ASP A 61 0.09 13.25 -9.20
CA ASP A 61 -0.91 12.23 -8.88
C ASP A 61 -0.30 10.83 -8.80
N THR A 62 0.67 10.52 -9.68
CA THR A 62 1.42 9.25 -9.63
C THR A 62 2.23 9.12 -8.34
N VAL A 63 2.86 10.20 -7.87
CA VAL A 63 3.59 10.22 -6.57
C VAL A 63 2.62 10.00 -5.41
N GLY A 64 1.47 10.67 -5.43
CA GLY A 64 0.43 10.47 -4.41
C GLY A 64 -0.10 9.04 -4.39
N GLN A 65 -0.28 8.42 -5.56
CA GLN A 65 -0.68 7.02 -5.67
C GLN A 65 0.41 6.06 -5.17
N GLY A 66 1.68 6.32 -5.50
CA GLY A 66 2.81 5.54 -5.02
C GLY A 66 2.90 5.56 -3.49
N CYS A 67 2.78 6.74 -2.87
CA CYS A 67 2.76 6.87 -1.42
C CYS A 67 1.61 6.07 -0.79
N MET A 68 0.40 6.14 -1.36
CA MET A 68 -0.73 5.35 -0.86
C MET A 68 -0.50 3.84 -1.01
N ALA A 69 0.14 3.41 -2.09
CA ALA A 69 0.50 2.01 -2.30
C ALA A 69 1.51 1.51 -1.27
N GLU A 70 2.52 2.32 -0.91
CA GLU A 70 3.48 2.01 0.16
C GLU A 70 2.80 1.87 1.53
N LYS A 71 1.72 2.63 1.76
CA LYS A 71 0.88 2.54 2.95
C LYS A 71 -0.10 1.36 2.92
N GLY A 72 -0.14 0.60 1.83
CA GLY A 72 -0.99 -0.59 1.67
C GLY A 72 -2.38 -0.29 1.10
N TYR A 73 -2.55 0.81 0.36
CA TYR A 73 -3.80 1.12 -0.34
C TYR A 73 -3.64 1.00 -1.86
N LEU A 74 -4.58 0.32 -2.49
CA LEU A 74 -4.70 0.22 -3.94
C LEU A 74 -5.79 1.16 -4.43
N LEU A 75 -5.53 1.91 -5.49
CA LEU A 75 -6.54 2.70 -6.18
C LEU A 75 -7.29 1.82 -7.17
N VAL A 76 -8.61 1.76 -7.05
CA VAL A 76 -9.49 1.00 -7.94
C VAL A 76 -10.63 1.87 -8.43
N ARG A 77 -11.34 1.45 -9.47
CA ARG A 77 -12.59 2.10 -9.83
C ARG A 77 -13.65 1.81 -8.75
N GLU A 78 -14.59 2.73 -8.55
CA GLU A 78 -15.56 2.63 -7.44
C GLU A 78 -16.52 1.45 -7.62
N ASP A 79 -16.93 1.18 -8.86
CA ASP A 79 -17.72 0.02 -9.27
C ASP A 79 -16.99 -1.31 -8.99
N GLU A 80 -15.67 -1.31 -9.06
CA GLU A 80 -14.84 -2.50 -8.78
C GLU A 80 -14.40 -2.59 -7.31
N ALA A 81 -14.62 -1.54 -6.51
CA ALA A 81 -14.04 -1.44 -5.18
C ALA A 81 -14.53 -2.51 -4.21
N ASP A 82 -15.82 -2.86 -4.27
CA ASP A 82 -16.39 -3.94 -3.46
C ASP A 82 -15.89 -5.32 -3.91
N ALA A 83 -15.80 -5.55 -5.23
CA ALA A 83 -15.28 -6.80 -5.79
C ALA A 83 -13.80 -7.01 -5.44
N LYS A 84 -12.99 -5.96 -5.57
CA LYS A 84 -11.56 -5.98 -5.23
C LYS A 84 -11.32 -6.14 -3.72
N ARG A 85 -12.17 -5.55 -2.87
CA ARG A 85 -12.13 -5.80 -1.41
C ARG A 85 -12.36 -7.27 -1.08
N ALA A 86 -13.37 -7.89 -1.68
CA ALA A 86 -13.65 -9.31 -1.47
C ALA A 86 -12.51 -10.22 -1.96
N GLU A 87 -11.91 -9.90 -3.11
CA GLU A 87 -10.74 -10.61 -3.65
C GLU A 87 -9.53 -10.51 -2.71
N LEU A 88 -9.18 -9.30 -2.27
CA LEU A 88 -8.04 -9.05 -1.39
C LEU A 88 -8.21 -9.70 -0.01
N ALA A 89 -9.43 -9.72 0.54
CA ALA A 89 -9.72 -10.44 1.77
C ALA A 89 -9.46 -11.95 1.64
N ARG A 90 -9.80 -12.56 0.50
CA ARG A 90 -9.47 -13.97 0.22
C ARG A 90 -7.98 -14.22 0.09
N VAL A 91 -7.26 -13.34 -0.60
CA VAL A 91 -5.80 -13.44 -0.76
C VAL A 91 -5.09 -13.29 0.59
N ALA A 92 -5.55 -12.38 1.45
CA ALA A 92 -4.99 -12.18 2.79
C ALA A 92 -5.13 -13.44 3.66
N GLU A 93 -6.28 -14.12 3.62
CA GLU A 93 -6.49 -15.37 4.35
C GLU A 93 -5.61 -16.51 3.82
N LEU A 94 -5.46 -16.63 2.50
CA LEU A 94 -4.54 -17.60 1.89
C LEU A 94 -3.08 -17.34 2.31
N LYS A 95 -2.67 -16.07 2.32
CA LYS A 95 -1.32 -15.68 2.76
C LYS A 95 -1.09 -16.05 4.22
N LYS A 96 -2.07 -15.77 5.09
CA LYS A 96 -2.02 -16.15 6.51
C LYS A 96 -1.85 -17.65 6.72
N GLN A 97 -2.55 -18.46 5.92
CA GLN A 97 -2.40 -19.93 5.96
C GLN A 97 -1.01 -20.38 5.49
N GLN A 98 -0.47 -19.77 4.43
CA GLN A 98 0.89 -20.06 3.97
C GLN A 98 1.94 -19.67 5.00
N GLU A 99 1.85 -18.49 5.60
CA GLU A 99 2.78 -18.03 6.64
C GLU A 99 2.73 -18.95 7.88
N ALA A 100 1.53 -19.40 8.28
CA ALA A 100 1.37 -20.38 9.36
C ALA A 100 1.98 -21.74 9.00
N ALA A 101 1.82 -22.20 7.75
CA ALA A 101 2.45 -23.44 7.27
C ALA A 101 3.97 -23.34 7.21
N VAL A 102 4.52 -22.20 6.76
CA VAL A 102 5.96 -21.92 6.76
C VAL A 102 6.49 -21.89 8.20
N ALA A 103 5.82 -21.18 9.11
CA ALA A 103 6.20 -21.12 10.53
C ALA A 103 6.15 -22.51 11.21
N ALA A 104 5.18 -23.35 10.87
CA ALA A 104 5.09 -24.72 11.36
C ALA A 104 6.16 -25.64 10.75
N SER A 105 6.66 -25.31 9.55
CA SER A 105 7.70 -26.08 8.86
C SER A 105 9.12 -25.75 9.28
N VAL A 106 9.36 -24.67 10.04
CA VAL A 106 10.70 -24.36 10.60
C VAL A 106 11.04 -25.39 11.67
N PRO A 107 12.02 -26.29 11.45
CA PRO A 107 12.35 -27.32 12.42
C PRO A 107 12.98 -26.67 13.66
N LYS A 108 12.41 -26.93 14.85
CA LYS A 108 13.07 -26.61 16.13
C LYS A 108 14.45 -27.28 16.18
N PRO A 109 15.53 -26.57 16.57
CA PRO A 109 16.83 -27.20 16.72
C PRO A 109 16.72 -28.31 17.77
N LYS A 110 16.97 -29.56 17.35
CA LYS A 110 17.00 -30.71 18.25
C LYS A 110 18.13 -30.49 19.26
N LYS A 111 17.79 -30.37 20.55
CA LYS A 111 18.76 -30.47 21.64
C LYS A 111 19.54 -31.77 21.45
N ALA A 112 20.84 -31.65 21.20
CA ALA A 112 21.75 -32.78 21.21
C ALA A 112 21.77 -33.36 22.63
N SER A 113 21.14 -34.52 22.80
CA SER A 113 21.29 -35.35 23.99
C SER A 113 22.69 -35.98 23.94
N SER A 114 23.66 -35.39 24.63
CA SER A 114 24.98 -35.98 24.81
C SER A 114 24.87 -37.17 25.76
N THR A 115 24.82 -38.35 25.17
CA THR A 115 25.02 -39.64 25.82
C THR A 115 26.37 -39.65 26.54
N LYS A 116 26.30 -40.02 27.82
CA LYS A 116 27.39 -40.27 28.77
C LYS A 116 28.37 -41.33 28.23
N PRO A 117 29.70 -41.12 28.28
CA PRO A 117 30.64 -42.23 28.20
C PRO A 117 30.90 -42.75 29.62
N ASN A 118 30.71 -44.05 29.76
CA ASN A 118 31.14 -44.87 30.87
C ASN A 118 32.59 -45.30 30.60
N SER A 119 33.53 -44.99 31.51
CA SER A 119 34.73 -45.78 31.85
C SER A 119 35.66 -45.00 32.76
#